data_AF-A0A4U9HG24-F1
#
_entry.id   AF-A0A4U9HG24-F1
#
_cell.length_a   1.000
_cell.length_b   1.000
_cell.length_c   1.000
_cell.angle_alpha   90.00
_cell.angle_beta   90.00
_cell.angle_gamma   90.00
#
_symmetry.space_group_name_H-M   'P 1'
#
loop_
_entity.id
_entity.type
_entity.pdbx_description
1 polymer ?
#
loop_
_entity_poly.entity_id
_entity_poly.type
_entity_poly.pdbx_seq_one_letter_code
_entity_poly.pdbx_strand_id
1 'polypeptide(L)'
;MAILDENISRDDHPGLYHHEEYIDMCRGPHVPNMRFCHHFKLQKTSGAYWRGDSKNKMLQRVYGTAWADKKQLNAYLKRLEEAAKRDHRKIGKQLDLYHMQEEAPGMVFWHNDGWTIFRELEAFVRVKLKEYQYQEVKGPFMMDRVLWEKTGHWDNYKDAMFTTSSENREYCIKPMNCPGHVQIFNQGLKSYRDLPLRMGEFGSCHRNEPSGSLHGLMRVRASPRTTPISSVLKIRCAPK
;
A
#
# COMPACT_ATOMS: atom_id res chain seq x y z
N MET A 1 14.89 -23.86 13.95
CA MET A 1 13.98 -24.46 14.97
C MET A 1 12.93 -23.49 15.52
N ALA A 2 12.96 -22.18 15.22
CA ALA A 2 11.99 -21.20 15.74
C ALA A 2 10.48 -21.48 15.50
N ILE A 3 10.10 -22.26 14.49
CA ILE A 3 8.67 -22.54 14.21
C ILE A 3 8.06 -23.43 15.31
N LEU A 4 8.76 -24.49 15.69
CA LEU A 4 8.30 -25.47 16.70
C LEU A 4 8.33 -24.88 18.11
N ASP A 5 9.31 -24.02 18.40
CA ASP A 5 9.50 -23.45 19.74
C ASP A 5 8.56 -22.25 20.02
N GLU A 6 8.20 -21.46 19.00
CA GLU A 6 7.43 -20.22 19.20
C GLU A 6 5.94 -20.31 18.81
N ASN A 7 5.55 -21.23 17.92
CA ASN A 7 4.22 -21.18 17.28
C ASN A 7 3.36 -22.43 17.49
N ILE A 8 3.92 -23.48 18.11
CA ILE A 8 3.22 -24.74 18.33
C ILE A 8 3.25 -25.01 19.83
N SER A 9 2.08 -25.21 20.42
CA SER A 9 2.00 -25.58 21.84
C SER A 9 2.64 -26.96 22.04
N ARG A 10 3.25 -27.19 23.20
CA ARG A 10 3.87 -28.50 23.49
C ARG A 10 2.86 -29.65 23.53
N ASP A 11 1.58 -29.32 23.75
CA ASP A 11 0.47 -30.28 23.77
C ASP A 11 -0.19 -30.46 22.39
N ASP A 12 0.33 -29.80 21.35
CA ASP A 12 -0.21 -29.89 20.00
C ASP A 12 0.33 -31.13 19.25
N HIS A 13 -0.52 -31.74 18.42
CA HIS A 13 -0.19 -32.94 17.66
C HIS A 13 -0.20 -32.64 16.15
N PRO A 14 0.91 -32.14 15.59
CA PRO A 14 0.97 -31.81 14.18
C PRO A 14 0.93 -33.08 13.32
N GLY A 15 0.08 -33.06 12.28
CA GLY A 15 0.04 -34.12 11.28
C GLY A 15 1.22 -34.05 10.33
N LEU A 16 1.83 -35.21 10.04
CA LEU A 16 2.86 -35.37 9.03
C LEU A 16 2.27 -36.07 7.80
N TYR A 17 2.49 -35.50 6.62
CA TYR A 17 2.04 -36.02 5.34
C TYR A 17 3.22 -36.64 4.61
N HIS A 18 3.09 -37.94 4.30
CA HIS A 18 4.12 -38.72 3.62
C HIS A 18 3.77 -38.88 2.14
N HIS A 19 4.67 -38.44 1.27
CA HIS A 19 4.62 -38.58 -0.18
C HIS A 19 5.91 -39.28 -0.64
N GLU A 20 5.91 -40.61 -0.59
CA GLU A 20 7.10 -41.44 -0.86
C GLU A 20 8.29 -41.02 0.05
N GLU A 21 9.37 -40.48 -0.53
CA GLU A 21 10.53 -39.97 0.21
C GLU A 21 10.32 -38.60 0.85
N TYR A 22 9.31 -37.85 0.40
CA TYR A 22 9.05 -36.49 0.87
C TYR A 22 8.07 -36.48 2.05
N ILE A 23 8.41 -35.71 3.09
CA ILE A 23 7.59 -35.56 4.29
C ILE A 23 7.36 -34.06 4.53
N ASP A 24 6.10 -33.68 4.70
CA ASP A 24 5.71 -32.30 4.99
C ASP A 24 4.79 -32.21 6.21
N MET A 25 4.81 -31.07 6.89
CA MET A 25 3.98 -30.79 8.05
C MET A 25 2.94 -29.73 7.70
N CYS A 26 1.67 -30.11 7.69
CA CYS A 26 0.55 -29.25 7.32
C CYS A 26 -0.66 -29.50 8.23
N ARG A 27 -1.62 -28.57 8.25
CA ARG A 27 -2.92 -28.79 8.93
C ARG A 27 -3.92 -29.56 8.06
N GLY A 28 -3.76 -29.54 6.74
CA GLY A 28 -4.58 -30.28 5.79
C GLY A 28 -6.03 -29.79 5.63
N PRO A 29 -6.89 -30.59 4.96
CA PRO A 29 -6.64 -31.93 4.41
C PRO A 29 -5.87 -31.92 3.07
N HIS A 30 -5.14 -33.01 2.80
CA HIS A 30 -4.50 -33.26 1.49
C HIS A 30 -5.41 -34.14 0.61
N VAL A 31 -5.13 -34.16 -0.70
CA VAL A 31 -5.80 -35.10 -1.62
C VAL A 31 -5.45 -36.55 -1.23
N PRO A 32 -6.38 -37.49 -1.35
CA PRO A 32 -6.13 -38.88 -0.97
C PRO A 32 -5.16 -39.59 -1.94
N ASN A 33 -5.01 -39.08 -3.17
CA ASN A 33 -4.11 -39.64 -4.18
C ASN A 33 -3.61 -38.57 -5.16
N MET A 34 -2.39 -38.70 -5.65
CA MET A 34 -1.79 -37.77 -6.63
C MET A 34 -2.49 -37.76 -8.00
N ARG A 35 -3.33 -38.75 -8.30
CA ARG A 35 -4.22 -38.77 -9.48
C ARG A 35 -5.21 -37.59 -9.52
N PHE A 36 -5.44 -36.88 -8.42
CA PHE A 36 -6.26 -35.67 -8.44
C PHE A 36 -5.47 -34.42 -8.86
N CYS A 37 -4.13 -34.49 -8.90
CA CYS A 37 -3.23 -33.37 -9.14
C CYS A 37 -2.70 -33.33 -10.59
N HIS A 38 -3.54 -33.55 -11.59
CA HIS A 38 -3.11 -33.59 -12.99
C HIS A 38 -3.00 -32.22 -13.68
N HIS A 39 -3.79 -31.23 -13.26
CA HIS A 39 -3.91 -29.95 -13.97
C HIS A 39 -3.35 -28.80 -13.15
N PHE A 40 -2.02 -28.76 -13.06
CA PHE A 40 -1.30 -27.66 -12.42
C PHE A 40 -0.29 -27.01 -13.36
N LYS A 41 0.07 -25.76 -13.08
CA LYS A 41 1.09 -25.02 -13.83
C LYS A 41 1.92 -24.17 -12.88
N LEU A 42 3.24 -24.30 -12.99
CA LEU A 42 4.17 -23.37 -12.34
C LEU A 42 4.12 -22.02 -13.04
N GLN A 43 4.13 -20.96 -12.26
CA GLN A 43 4.02 -19.58 -12.72
C GLN A 43 5.39 -18.89 -12.66
N LYS A 44 5.57 -18.02 -11.65
CA LYS A 44 6.75 -17.20 -11.46
C LYS A 44 7.46 -17.58 -10.17
N THR A 45 8.74 -17.25 -10.11
CA THR A 45 9.53 -17.27 -8.88
C THR A 45 9.62 -15.87 -8.29
N SER A 46 9.75 -15.77 -6.97
CA SER A 46 10.03 -14.50 -6.29
C SER A 46 10.90 -14.72 -5.06
N GLY A 47 11.58 -13.67 -4.61
CA GLY A 47 12.18 -13.64 -3.27
C GLY A 47 11.11 -13.39 -2.20
N ALA A 48 11.29 -13.96 -1.02
CA ALA A 48 10.49 -13.64 0.17
C ALA A 48 11.37 -13.72 1.41
N TYR A 49 11.00 -12.98 2.46
CA TYR A 49 11.70 -13.01 3.74
C TYR A 49 10.80 -13.68 4.80
N TRP A 50 11.42 -14.44 5.70
CA TRP A 50 10.69 -15.07 6.80
C TRP A 50 10.00 -13.99 7.66
N ARG A 51 8.69 -14.16 7.90
CA ARG A 51 7.80 -13.18 8.56
C ARG A 51 7.87 -11.75 7.98
N GLY A 52 8.37 -11.57 6.76
CA GLY A 52 8.54 -10.26 6.14
C GLY A 52 9.70 -9.42 6.68
N ASP A 53 10.55 -9.98 7.55
CA ASP A 53 11.71 -9.28 8.10
C ASP A 53 12.94 -9.42 7.18
N SER A 54 13.38 -8.30 6.62
CA SER A 54 14.51 -8.22 5.70
C SER A 54 15.86 -8.59 6.32
N LYS A 55 15.97 -8.68 7.65
CA LYS A 55 17.17 -9.18 8.34
C LYS A 55 17.34 -10.70 8.21
N ASN A 56 16.25 -11.41 7.93
CA ASN A 56 16.28 -12.86 7.75
C ASN A 56 16.86 -13.26 6.39
N LYS A 57 17.28 -14.53 6.27
CA LYS A 57 17.74 -15.10 5.00
C LYS A 57 16.63 -15.00 3.93
N MET A 58 17.00 -14.53 2.73
CA MET A 58 16.10 -14.51 1.59
C MET A 58 15.74 -15.95 1.16
N LEU A 59 14.44 -16.23 1.09
CA LEU A 59 13.86 -17.49 0.65
C LEU A 59 13.39 -17.37 -0.81
N GLN A 60 13.42 -18.48 -1.54
CA GLN A 60 12.87 -18.57 -2.88
C GLN A 60 11.44 -19.09 -2.80
N ARG A 61 10.50 -18.31 -3.35
CA ARG A 61 9.08 -18.67 -3.44
C ARG A 61 8.74 -19.04 -4.89
N VAL A 62 8.16 -20.22 -5.08
CA VAL A 62 7.66 -20.69 -6.38
C VAL A 62 6.13 -20.61 -6.37
N TYR A 63 5.56 -19.82 -7.28
CA TYR A 63 4.11 -19.74 -7.44
C TYR A 63 3.62 -20.81 -8.42
N GLY A 64 2.46 -21.38 -8.12
CA GLY A 64 1.76 -22.33 -8.97
C GLY A 64 0.25 -22.22 -8.80
N THR A 65 -0.48 -22.79 -9.75
CA THR A 65 -1.94 -22.91 -9.71
C THR A 65 -2.33 -24.34 -10.05
N ALA A 66 -3.40 -24.86 -9.46
CA ALA A 66 -3.95 -26.18 -9.73
C ALA A 66 -5.48 -26.08 -9.87
N TRP A 67 -6.05 -26.88 -10.77
CA TRP A 67 -7.48 -26.90 -11.10
C TRP A 67 -7.99 -28.34 -11.22
N ALA A 68 -9.30 -28.53 -11.13
CA ALA A 68 -9.92 -29.85 -11.22
C ALA A 68 -9.90 -30.42 -12.65
N ASP A 69 -9.99 -29.55 -13.67
CA ASP A 69 -10.00 -29.94 -15.07
C ASP A 69 -9.08 -29.06 -15.94
N LYS A 70 -8.70 -29.58 -17.11
CA LYS A 70 -7.82 -28.89 -18.07
C LYS A 70 -8.46 -27.62 -18.66
N LYS A 71 -9.78 -27.58 -18.78
CA LYS A 71 -10.52 -26.46 -19.37
C LYS A 71 -10.46 -25.23 -18.46
N GLN A 72 -10.63 -25.42 -17.16
CA GLN A 72 -10.51 -24.40 -16.12
C GLN A 72 -9.08 -23.85 -16.05
N LEU A 73 -8.07 -24.72 -16.07
CA LEU A 73 -6.68 -24.30 -16.10
C LEU A 73 -6.40 -23.41 -17.33
N ASN A 74 -6.80 -23.84 -18.52
CA ASN A 74 -6.59 -23.07 -19.75
C ASN A 74 -7.36 -21.74 -19.73
N ALA A 75 -8.60 -21.73 -19.23
CA ALA A 75 -9.38 -20.51 -19.08
C ALA A 75 -8.72 -19.53 -18.09
N TYR A 76 -8.14 -20.03 -17.00
CA TYR A 76 -7.37 -19.23 -16.06
C TYR A 76 -6.09 -18.65 -16.68
N LEU A 77 -5.32 -19.47 -17.41
CA LEU A 77 -4.11 -19.00 -18.09
C LEU A 77 -4.42 -17.92 -19.14
N LYS A 78 -5.51 -18.09 -19.91
CA LYS A 78 -5.97 -17.07 -20.87
C LYS A 78 -6.31 -15.75 -20.17
N ARG A 79 -7.03 -15.79 -19.04
CA ARG A 79 -7.34 -14.59 -18.24
C ARG A 79 -6.08 -13.89 -17.74
N LEU A 80 -5.07 -14.65 -17.30
CA LEU A 80 -3.79 -14.07 -16.89
C LEU A 80 -3.06 -13.39 -18.04
N GLU A 81 -3.09 -13.98 -19.24
CA GLU A 81 -2.49 -13.38 -20.43
C GLU A 81 -3.20 -12.08 -20.82
N GLU A 82 -4.54 -12.07 -20.80
CA GLU A 82 -5.34 -10.87 -21.06
C GLU A 82 -5.09 -9.78 -20.01
N ALA A 83 -5.01 -10.13 -18.73
CA ALA A 83 -4.66 -9.20 -17.66
C ALA A 83 -3.25 -8.63 -17.84
N ALA A 84 -2.29 -9.48 -18.26
CA ALA A 84 -0.91 -9.05 -18.51
C ALA A 84 -0.76 -8.11 -19.71
N LYS A 85 -1.73 -8.07 -20.64
CA LYS A 85 -1.79 -7.07 -21.72
C LYS A 85 -2.28 -5.71 -21.22
N ARG A 86 -3.05 -5.68 -20.12
CA ARG A 86 -3.63 -4.48 -19.51
C ARG A 86 -2.82 -3.95 -18.32
N ASP A 87 -1.58 -4.40 -18.18
CA ASP A 87 -0.68 -3.93 -17.13
C ASP A 87 -0.28 -2.47 -17.39
N HIS A 88 -0.59 -1.58 -16.44
CA HIS A 88 -0.31 -0.14 -16.55
C HIS A 88 1.17 0.16 -16.75
N ARG A 89 2.08 -0.74 -16.34
CA ARG A 89 3.53 -0.57 -16.54
C ARG A 89 3.93 -0.81 -17.99
N LYS A 90 3.26 -1.74 -18.68
CA LYS A 90 3.50 -1.98 -20.11
C LYS A 90 2.90 -0.85 -20.93
N ILE A 91 1.65 -0.47 -20.63
CA ILE A 91 0.95 0.61 -21.31
C ILE A 91 1.67 1.94 -21.08
N GLY A 92 2.05 2.25 -19.84
CA GLY A 92 2.76 3.47 -19.47
C GLY A 92 4.09 3.61 -20.20
N LYS A 93 4.81 2.50 -20.41
CA LYS A 93 6.03 2.48 -21.22
C LYS A 93 5.76 2.62 -22.72
N GLN A 94 4.74 1.94 -23.25
CA GLN A 94 4.38 1.99 -24.68
C GLN A 94 3.88 3.37 -25.11
N LEU A 95 3.16 4.06 -24.23
CA LEU A 95 2.59 5.38 -24.47
C LEU A 95 3.43 6.51 -23.88
N ASP A 96 4.64 6.22 -23.39
CA ASP A 96 5.56 7.19 -22.82
C ASP A 96 4.93 8.13 -21.76
N LEU A 97 4.13 7.56 -20.85
CA LEU A 97 3.35 8.36 -19.89
C LEU A 97 4.16 8.71 -18.63
N TYR A 98 5.03 7.80 -18.20
CA TYR A 98 5.85 7.96 -17.01
C TYR A 98 6.98 6.93 -16.99
N HIS A 99 8.00 7.19 -16.17
CA HIS A 99 9.00 6.19 -15.81
C HIS A 99 9.36 6.23 -14.32
N MET A 100 10.17 5.26 -13.92
CA MET A 100 10.77 5.14 -12.59
C MET A 100 12.24 4.78 -12.77
N GLN A 101 13.10 5.30 -11.90
CA GLN A 101 14.55 5.09 -11.93
C GLN A 101 15.11 4.91 -10.51
N GLU A 102 16.33 4.39 -10.40
CA GLU A 102 16.93 3.95 -9.14
C GLU A 102 17.27 5.10 -8.19
N GLU A 103 17.47 6.31 -8.72
CA GLU A 103 17.75 7.51 -7.93
C GLU A 103 16.56 7.94 -7.06
N ALA A 104 15.34 7.57 -7.47
CA ALA A 104 14.12 7.87 -6.72
C ALA A 104 13.18 6.64 -6.70
N PRO A 105 13.56 5.58 -5.95
CA PRO A 105 12.85 4.31 -5.98
C PRO A 105 11.43 4.50 -5.44
N GLY A 106 10.43 4.08 -6.20
CA GLY A 106 9.02 4.24 -5.81
C GLY A 106 8.49 5.68 -5.93
N MET A 107 9.22 6.56 -6.59
CA MET A 107 8.75 7.89 -7.00
C MET A 107 8.61 7.92 -8.53
N VAL A 108 7.60 8.62 -9.01
CA VAL A 108 7.20 8.59 -10.43
C VAL A 108 7.70 9.84 -11.12
N PHE A 109 8.39 9.67 -12.25
CA PHE A 109 8.68 10.75 -13.19
C PHE A 109 7.56 10.78 -14.23
N TRP A 110 6.68 11.76 -14.10
CA TRP A 110 5.57 11.95 -15.04
C TRP A 110 6.05 12.66 -16.30
N HIS A 111 5.69 12.12 -17.46
CA HIS A 111 5.93 12.79 -18.75
C HIS A 111 4.75 13.71 -19.07
N ASN A 112 4.86 14.48 -20.15
CA ASN A 112 3.83 15.46 -20.54
C ASN A 112 2.42 14.84 -20.64
N ASP A 113 2.30 13.70 -21.31
CA ASP A 113 1.00 13.10 -21.59
C ASP A 113 0.42 12.44 -20.33
N GLY A 114 1.26 11.72 -19.56
CA GLY A 114 0.85 11.17 -18.27
C GLY A 114 0.46 12.25 -17.26
N TRP A 115 1.20 13.35 -17.22
CA TRP A 115 0.88 14.49 -16.37
C TRP A 115 -0.38 15.23 -16.82
N THR A 116 -0.65 15.28 -18.13
CA THR A 116 -1.89 15.86 -18.66
C THR A 116 -3.10 15.05 -18.20
N ILE A 117 -3.06 13.72 -18.29
CA ILE A 117 -4.12 12.85 -17.75
C ILE A 117 -4.33 13.11 -16.25
N PHE A 118 -3.23 13.22 -15.49
CA PHE A 118 -3.31 13.51 -14.05
C PHE A 118 -3.97 14.87 -13.75
N ARG A 119 -3.62 15.92 -14.49
CA ARG A 119 -4.20 17.27 -14.34
C ARG A 119 -5.68 17.31 -14.69
N GLU A 120 -6.11 16.60 -15.73
CA GLU A 120 -7.53 16.52 -16.10
C GLU A 120 -8.35 15.84 -14.99
N LEU A 121 -7.81 14.78 -14.39
CA LEU A 121 -8.43 14.14 -13.22
C LEU A 121 -8.49 15.08 -12.02
N GLU A 122 -7.44 15.84 -11.75
CA GLU A 122 -7.40 16.83 -10.68
C GLU A 122 -8.45 17.94 -10.90
N ALA A 123 -8.54 18.46 -12.13
CA ALA A 123 -9.53 19.46 -12.51
C ALA A 123 -10.97 18.94 -12.30
N PHE A 124 -11.24 17.70 -12.71
CA PHE A 124 -12.52 17.05 -12.48
C PHE A 124 -12.85 16.91 -10.98
N VAL A 125 -11.89 16.44 -10.17
CA VAL A 125 -12.09 16.30 -8.72
C VAL A 125 -12.32 17.66 -8.07
N ARG A 126 -11.63 18.71 -8.50
CA ARG A 126 -11.82 20.07 -7.99
C ARG A 126 -13.23 20.60 -8.26
N VAL A 127 -13.83 20.27 -9.41
CA VAL A 127 -15.25 20.57 -9.68
C VAL A 127 -16.15 19.87 -8.66
N LYS A 128 -15.89 18.59 -8.38
CA LYS A 128 -16.65 17.84 -7.35
C LYS A 128 -16.45 18.38 -5.95
N LEU A 129 -15.25 18.81 -5.58
CA LEU A 129 -14.99 19.45 -4.28
C LEU A 129 -15.86 20.71 -4.10
N LYS A 130 -15.98 21.55 -5.14
CA LYS A 130 -16.85 22.73 -5.11
C LYS A 130 -18.33 22.34 -4.99
N GLU A 131 -18.80 21.37 -5.77
CA GLU A 131 -20.17 20.84 -5.71
C GLU A 131 -20.54 20.35 -4.30
N TYR A 132 -19.62 19.66 -3.62
CA TYR A 132 -19.81 19.14 -2.26
C TYR A 132 -19.36 20.11 -1.14
N GLN A 133 -19.10 21.38 -1.48
CA GLN A 133 -18.77 22.44 -0.53
C GLN A 133 -17.53 22.13 0.33
N TYR A 134 -16.50 21.53 -0.26
CA TYR A 134 -15.19 21.39 0.37
C TYR A 134 -14.37 22.66 0.18
N GLN A 135 -13.65 23.03 1.23
CA GLN A 135 -12.61 24.06 1.18
C GLN A 135 -11.30 23.40 0.74
N GLU A 136 -10.81 23.76 -0.44
CA GLU A 136 -9.50 23.32 -0.91
C GLU A 136 -8.42 24.07 -0.11
N VAL A 137 -7.57 23.34 0.60
CA VAL A 137 -6.50 23.87 1.45
C VAL A 137 -5.17 23.20 1.10
N LYS A 138 -4.06 23.78 1.57
CA LYS A 138 -2.72 23.22 1.37
C LYS A 138 -1.93 23.27 2.68
N GLY A 139 -1.52 22.11 3.16
CA GLY A 139 -0.68 21.98 4.35
C GLY A 139 0.81 21.89 3.99
N PRO A 140 1.72 22.23 4.92
CA PRO A 140 3.15 22.04 4.72
C PRO A 140 3.50 20.59 4.35
N PHE A 141 4.52 20.43 3.51
CA PHE A 141 5.03 19.12 3.10
C PHE A 141 5.74 18.38 4.24
N MET A 142 6.42 19.15 5.08
CA MET A 142 7.27 18.69 6.17
C MET A 142 6.81 19.38 7.46
N MET A 143 6.73 18.60 8.55
CA MET A 143 6.24 19.07 9.85
C MET A 143 7.11 18.49 10.97
N ASP A 144 7.20 19.22 12.08
CA ASP A 144 7.96 18.81 13.26
C ASP A 144 7.48 17.46 13.80
N ARG A 145 8.42 16.59 14.18
CA ARG A 145 8.17 15.29 14.80
C ARG A 145 7.18 15.38 15.97
N VAL A 146 7.26 16.44 16.78
CA VAL A 146 6.40 16.65 17.95
C VAL A 146 4.91 16.65 17.58
N LEU A 147 4.55 17.11 16.37
CA LEU A 147 3.15 17.05 15.89
C LEU A 147 2.69 15.59 15.69
N TRP A 148 3.56 14.74 15.17
CA TRP A 148 3.25 13.33 14.90
C TRP A 148 3.14 12.51 16.19
N GLU A 149 3.95 12.86 17.19
CA GLU A 149 3.86 12.30 18.55
C GLU A 149 2.53 12.68 19.20
N LYS A 150 2.17 13.97 19.19
CA LYS A 150 0.89 14.45 19.76
C LYS A 150 -0.35 13.82 19.13
N THR A 151 -0.27 13.46 17.85
CA THR A 151 -1.38 12.82 17.14
C THR A 151 -1.39 11.29 17.27
N GLY A 152 -0.42 10.68 17.96
CA GLY A 152 -0.27 9.22 18.10
C GLY A 152 0.17 8.50 16.81
N HIS A 153 0.45 9.24 15.73
CA HIS A 153 0.90 8.64 14.47
C HIS A 153 2.36 8.22 14.53
N TRP A 154 3.17 8.89 15.35
CA TRP A 154 4.57 8.53 15.51
C TRP A 154 4.76 7.07 15.94
N ASP A 155 4.05 6.64 16.98
CA ASP A 155 4.19 5.28 17.52
C ASP A 155 3.82 4.19 16.50
N ASN A 156 2.87 4.48 15.62
CA ASN A 156 2.33 3.54 14.65
C ASN A 156 3.03 3.58 13.28
N TYR A 157 3.57 4.73 12.88
CA TYR A 157 4.04 4.96 11.50
C TYR A 157 5.50 5.40 11.40
N LYS A 158 6.24 5.58 12.51
CA LYS A 158 7.64 6.03 12.48
C LYS A 158 8.51 5.26 11.50
N ASP A 159 8.36 3.94 11.44
CA ASP A 159 9.19 3.06 10.58
C ASP A 159 8.84 3.23 9.09
N ALA A 160 7.63 3.71 8.79
CA ALA A 160 7.13 3.98 7.45
C ALA A 160 7.18 5.48 7.09
N MET A 161 7.85 6.32 7.88
CA MET A 161 8.00 7.75 7.64
C MET A 161 9.42 8.11 7.20
N PHE A 162 9.53 9.14 6.36
CA PHE A 162 10.83 9.75 6.07
C PHE A 162 11.09 10.87 7.07
N THR A 163 12.25 10.83 7.71
CA THR A 163 12.70 11.85 8.66
C THR A 163 13.93 12.58 8.16
N THR A 164 14.10 13.81 8.60
CA THR A 164 15.28 14.64 8.38
C THR A 164 15.53 15.50 9.60
N SER A 165 16.75 15.97 9.79
CA SER A 165 17.11 16.84 10.91
C SER A 165 17.67 18.16 10.41
N SER A 166 17.27 19.26 11.05
CA SER A 166 17.77 20.61 10.78
C SER A 166 17.68 21.44 12.06
N GLU A 167 18.71 22.23 12.36
CA GLU A 167 18.73 23.16 13.50
C GLU A 167 18.28 22.54 14.84
N ASN A 168 18.81 21.35 15.16
CA ASN A 168 18.45 20.56 16.35
C ASN A 168 16.97 20.16 16.46
N ARG A 169 16.23 20.18 15.34
CA ARG A 169 14.86 19.67 15.25
C ARG A 169 14.77 18.51 14.28
N GLU A 170 13.94 17.54 14.64
CA GLU A 170 13.58 16.44 13.75
C GLU A 170 12.28 16.77 13.04
N TYR A 171 12.31 16.64 11.72
CA TYR A 171 11.16 16.85 10.87
C TYR A 171 10.80 15.55 10.17
N CYS A 172 9.51 15.42 9.84
CA CYS A 172 9.01 14.30 9.07
C CYS A 172 8.30 14.79 7.82
N ILE A 173 8.56 14.12 6.70
CA ILE A 173 7.77 14.29 5.49
C ILE A 173 6.40 13.66 5.74
N LYS A 174 5.31 14.36 5.39
CA LYS A 174 3.96 13.92 5.73
C LYS A 174 3.59 12.56 5.09
N PRO A 175 3.23 11.52 5.88
CA PRO A 175 2.61 10.30 5.35
C PRO A 175 1.11 10.44 5.09
N MET A 176 0.51 11.53 5.58
CA MET A 176 -0.91 11.89 5.44
C MET A 176 -1.16 13.37 5.72
N ASN A 177 -2.29 13.89 5.24
CA ASN A 177 -2.63 15.32 5.34
C ASN A 177 -3.36 15.67 6.66
N CYS A 178 -3.91 14.68 7.37
CA CYS A 178 -4.84 14.90 8.49
C CYS A 178 -4.27 15.83 9.58
N PRO A 179 -3.02 15.67 10.07
CA PRO A 179 -2.49 16.59 11.09
C PRO A 179 -2.40 18.04 10.62
N GLY A 180 -2.08 18.28 9.35
CA GLY A 180 -2.06 19.62 8.77
C GLY A 180 -3.47 20.24 8.70
N HIS A 181 -4.47 19.46 8.31
CA HIS A 181 -5.87 19.92 8.32
C HIS A 181 -6.34 20.27 9.73
N VAL A 182 -5.96 19.50 10.75
CA VAL A 182 -6.28 19.81 12.15
C VAL A 182 -5.63 21.14 12.58
N GLN A 183 -4.39 21.42 12.18
CA GLN A 183 -3.77 22.72 12.48
C GLN A 183 -4.51 23.89 11.83
N ILE A 184 -5.01 23.72 10.60
CA ILE A 184 -5.84 24.73 9.93
C ILE A 184 -7.17 24.91 10.66
N PHE A 185 -7.81 23.82 11.08
CA PHE A 185 -9.07 23.88 11.84
C PHE A 185 -8.92 24.63 13.16
N ASN A 186 -7.80 24.44 13.86
CA ASN A 186 -7.49 25.10 15.13
C ASN A 186 -7.27 26.61 15.00
N GLN A 187 -7.09 27.14 13.78
CA GLN A 187 -6.96 28.58 13.56
C GLN A 187 -8.32 29.27 13.55
N GLY A 188 -8.49 30.22 14.48
CA GLY A 188 -9.70 31.02 14.66
C GLY A 188 -10.80 30.31 15.46
N LEU A 189 -11.81 31.07 15.88
CA LEU A 189 -12.97 30.56 16.61
C LEU A 189 -13.93 29.85 15.65
N LYS A 190 -14.47 28.69 16.04
CA LYS A 190 -15.49 27.94 15.29
C LYS A 190 -16.75 27.80 16.12
N SER A 191 -17.89 28.14 15.54
CA SER A 191 -19.22 27.92 16.12
C SER A 191 -19.75 26.55 15.70
N TYR A 192 -20.67 25.98 16.49
CA TYR A 192 -21.39 24.76 16.10
C TYR A 192 -22.16 24.94 14.78
N ARG A 193 -22.54 26.19 14.44
CA ARG A 193 -23.23 26.54 13.20
C ARG A 193 -22.33 26.48 11.96
N ASP A 194 -21.02 26.57 12.15
CA ASP A 194 -20.04 26.49 11.06
C ASP A 194 -19.77 25.03 10.65
N LEU A 195 -20.32 24.06 11.40
CA LEU A 195 -20.23 22.65 11.10
C LEU A 195 -21.40 22.20 10.19
N PRO A 196 -21.15 21.32 9.21
CA PRO A 196 -19.91 20.57 8.99
C PRO A 196 -18.86 21.34 8.16
N LEU A 197 -17.64 21.46 8.70
CA LEU A 197 -16.48 21.97 7.97
C LEU A 197 -15.81 20.82 7.21
N ARG A 198 -15.57 21.01 5.90
CA ARG A 198 -14.95 20.01 5.03
C ARG A 198 -13.74 20.61 4.35
N MET A 199 -12.58 19.98 4.53
CA MET A 199 -11.33 20.36 3.88
C MET A 199 -10.87 19.26 2.92
N GLY A 200 -10.42 19.66 1.74
CA GLY A 200 -9.78 18.80 0.75
C GLY A 200 -8.39 19.35 0.40
N GLU A 201 -7.43 18.47 0.16
CA GLU A 201 -6.09 18.84 -0.28
C GLU A 201 -5.59 17.80 -1.29
N PHE A 202 -5.08 18.27 -2.44
CA PHE A 202 -4.27 17.47 -3.37
C PHE A 202 -2.84 17.34 -2.83
N GLY A 203 -2.71 16.64 -1.70
CA GLY A 203 -1.47 16.61 -0.93
C GLY A 203 -0.51 15.55 -1.46
N SER A 204 0.75 15.92 -1.64
CA SER A 204 1.84 14.96 -1.87
C SER A 204 2.25 14.34 -0.55
N CYS A 205 2.00 13.04 -0.38
CA CYS A 205 2.36 12.29 0.82
C CYS A 205 3.44 11.26 0.51
N HIS A 206 4.33 11.05 1.47
CA HIS A 206 5.41 10.08 1.33
C HIS A 206 5.38 9.02 2.43
N ARG A 207 5.57 7.76 2.04
CA ARG A 207 5.68 6.60 2.93
C ARG A 207 6.93 5.83 2.58
N ASN A 208 7.73 5.48 3.58
CA ASN A 208 8.92 4.66 3.41
C ASN A 208 8.55 3.18 3.28
N GLU A 209 7.91 2.85 2.16
CA GLU A 209 7.52 1.48 1.83
C GLU A 209 8.76 0.61 1.57
N PRO A 210 8.78 -0.67 1.99
CA PRO A 210 9.85 -1.60 1.66
C PRO A 210 10.04 -1.69 0.14
N SER A 211 11.29 -1.64 -0.33
CA SER A 211 11.63 -1.60 -1.77
C SER A 211 11.01 -2.76 -2.55
N GLY A 212 11.00 -3.97 -1.97
CA GLY A 212 10.38 -5.15 -2.58
C GLY A 212 8.85 -5.11 -2.72
N SER A 213 8.19 -4.15 -2.08
CA SER A 213 6.73 -3.98 -2.18
C SER A 213 6.30 -3.02 -3.29
N LEU A 214 7.23 -2.26 -3.88
CA LEU A 214 6.93 -1.23 -4.86
C LEU A 214 6.44 -1.85 -6.18
N HIS A 215 5.40 -1.27 -6.78
CA HIS A 215 4.76 -1.83 -7.97
C HIS A 215 4.14 -0.79 -8.90
N GLY A 216 4.96 -0.24 -9.81
CA GLY A 216 4.53 0.80 -10.75
C GLY A 216 3.73 1.89 -10.01
N LEU A 217 2.62 2.37 -10.58
CA LEU A 217 1.76 3.36 -9.94
C LEU A 217 0.86 2.83 -8.80
N MET A 218 0.73 1.51 -8.62
CA MET A 218 -0.21 0.92 -7.65
C MET A 218 0.33 0.97 -6.21
N ARG A 219 1.65 0.87 -6.05
CA ARG A 219 2.31 0.96 -4.75
C ARG A 219 3.62 1.73 -4.88
N VAL A 220 3.58 2.96 -4.39
CA VAL A 220 4.63 3.99 -4.52
C VAL A 220 4.98 4.54 -3.15
N ARG A 221 6.20 5.07 -3.01
CA ARG A 221 6.63 5.82 -1.82
C ARG A 221 6.09 7.23 -1.84
N ALA A 222 6.02 7.86 -3.01
CA ALA A 222 5.45 9.18 -3.21
C ALA A 222 4.09 9.05 -3.90
N SER A 223 3.02 9.44 -3.22
CA SER A 223 1.67 9.42 -3.79
C SER A 223 1.10 10.84 -3.78
N PRO A 224 0.87 11.44 -4.96
CA PRO A 224 0.00 12.60 -5.05
C PRO A 224 -1.44 12.10 -4.86
N ARG A 225 -2.04 12.43 -3.71
CA ARG A 225 -3.41 12.00 -3.40
C ARG A 225 -4.40 12.83 -4.21
N THR A 226 -4.94 12.25 -5.28
CA THR A 226 -6.06 12.82 -6.06
C THR A 226 -7.41 12.62 -5.40
N THR A 227 -7.55 11.59 -4.57
CA THR A 227 -8.67 11.50 -3.64
C THR A 227 -8.37 12.40 -2.46
N PRO A 228 -9.09 13.53 -2.30
CA PRO A 228 -9.07 14.25 -1.05
C PRO A 228 -9.55 13.23 -0.02
N ILE A 229 -8.67 12.81 0.90
CA ILE A 229 -9.18 12.17 2.10
C ILE A 229 -10.06 13.22 2.73
N SER A 230 -11.37 13.00 2.63
CA SER A 230 -12.34 13.79 3.35
C SER A 230 -11.95 13.64 4.81
N SER A 231 -11.28 14.65 5.33
CA SER A 231 -11.14 14.83 6.76
C SER A 231 -12.51 15.34 7.18
N VAL A 232 -13.53 14.48 7.16
CA VAL A 232 -14.78 14.78 7.84
C VAL A 232 -14.42 14.67 9.31
N LEU A 233 -13.94 15.78 9.86
CA LEU A 233 -13.80 15.94 11.29
C LEU A 233 -15.22 15.91 11.87
N LYS A 234 -15.72 14.70 12.15
CA LYS A 234 -16.82 14.48 13.09
C LYS A 234 -16.25 14.75 14.49
N ILE A 235 -16.03 16.01 14.81
CA ILE A 235 -15.76 16.41 16.19
C ILE A 235 -17.09 16.29 16.92
N ARG A 236 -17.20 15.28 17.79
CA ARG A 236 -18.21 15.33 18.85
C ARG A 236 -17.83 16.51 19.74
N CYS A 237 -18.62 17.58 19.73
CA CYS A 237 -18.49 18.61 20.75
C CYS A 237 -18.66 17.93 22.12
N ALA A 238 -17.58 17.84 22.91
CA ALA A 238 -17.72 17.55 24.32
C ALA A 238 -18.46 18.74 24.97
N PRO A 239 -19.48 18.51 25.80
CA PRO A 239 -20.07 19.58 26.58
C PRO A 239 -19.02 20.15 27.54
N LYS A 240 -19.04 21.48 27.69
CA LYS A 240 -18.23 22.22 28.66
C LYS A 240 -18.48 21.73 30.08
#